data_AF-A0A3B8MAR4-F1
#
_entry.id   AF-A0A3B8MAR4-F1
#
_cell.length_a   1.000
_cell.length_b   1.000
_cell.length_c   1.000
_cell.angle_alpha   90.00
_cell.angle_beta   90.00
_cell.angle_gamma   90.00
#
_symmetry.space_group_name_H-M   'P 1'
#
loop_
_entity.id
_entity.type
_entity.pdbx_description
1 polymer ?
#
loop_
_entity_poly.entity_id
_entity_poly.type
_entity_poly.pdbx_seq_one_letter_code
_entity_poly.pdbx_strand_id
1 'polypeptide(L)'
;MPGGRGNRVPQGLGDIERFLDGGHWDPDVFLAYFFASKKGILRGCTNFAVLPDATKDSHTVVGRNYDWAYSDLAYWEARVVSVEGLLPFVSYTHHWIGHPDCLNAAGMFVAISSLPRGEAVDPGVQWNLLVGAIASSCTSAAEAVDLLTGGSHQRSITYLIADRVSACAVEATSRGTVVRDP
;
A
#
# COMPACT_ATOMS: atom_id res chain seq x y z
N MET A 1 4.36 11.82 33.04
CA MET A 1 3.82 12.54 31.87
C MET A 1 4.15 11.72 30.63
N PRO A 2 3.18 10.99 30.03
CA PRO A 2 3.47 10.18 28.85
C PRO A 2 3.68 11.10 27.64
N GLY A 3 4.82 10.95 26.97
CA GLY A 3 5.21 11.73 25.80
C GLY A 3 4.26 11.49 24.62
N GLY A 4 3.77 12.59 24.06
CA GLY A 4 2.94 12.57 22.86
C GLY A 4 3.72 12.01 21.68
N ARG A 5 3.25 10.88 21.14
CA ARG A 5 3.60 10.46 19.79
C ARG A 5 3.07 11.55 18.86
N GLY A 6 3.98 12.25 18.18
CA GLY A 6 3.63 13.26 17.19
C GLY A 6 2.60 12.69 16.21
N ASN A 7 1.55 13.46 15.97
CA ASN A 7 0.45 13.12 15.08
C ASN A 7 1.01 13.03 13.65
N ARG A 8 1.49 11.86 13.24
CA ARG A 8 1.90 11.59 11.86
C ARG A 8 0.61 11.49 11.05
N VAL A 9 0.13 12.63 10.56
CA VAL A 9 -0.87 12.65 9.50
C VAL A 9 -0.29 11.83 8.35
N PRO A 10 -0.93 10.73 7.91
CA PRO A 10 -0.42 9.95 6.79
C PRO A 10 -0.29 10.88 5.59
N GLN A 11 0.89 10.89 4.94
CA GLN A 11 1.19 11.70 3.75
C GLN A 11 0.04 11.72 2.73
N GLY A 12 -0.65 10.59 2.56
CA GLY A 12 -1.77 10.47 1.63
C GLY A 12 -2.94 11.43 1.86
N LEU A 13 -3.09 12.05 3.05
CA LEU A 13 -4.10 13.12 3.24
C LEU A 13 -3.70 14.43 2.55
N GLY A 14 -2.42 14.82 2.63
CA GLY A 14 -1.92 16.01 1.91
C GLY A 14 -1.93 15.82 0.39
N ASP A 15 -1.70 14.60 -0.10
CA ASP A 15 -1.81 14.27 -1.52
C ASP A 15 -3.27 14.40 -2.01
N ILE A 16 -4.25 14.02 -1.18
CA ILE A 16 -5.68 14.19 -1.48
C ILE A 16 -6.04 15.67 -1.61
N GLU A 17 -5.62 16.51 -0.66
CA GLU A 17 -5.91 17.95 -0.71
C GLU A 17 -5.36 18.59 -1.99
N ARG A 18 -4.10 18.28 -2.34
CA ARG A 18 -3.45 18.82 -3.55
C ARG A 18 -4.09 18.32 -4.84
N PHE A 19 -4.50 17.05 -4.88
CA PHE A 19 -5.21 16.50 -6.03
C PHE A 19 -6.57 17.18 -6.24
N LEU A 20 -7.32 17.38 -5.15
CA LEU A 20 -8.62 18.05 -5.18
C LEU A 20 -8.50 19.48 -5.68
N ASP A 21 -7.52 20.23 -5.15
CA ASP A 21 -7.25 21.62 -5.54
C ASP A 21 -6.85 21.72 -7.02
N GLY A 22 -5.83 20.96 -7.44
CA GLY A 22 -5.31 21.00 -8.80
C GLY A 22 -6.28 20.46 -9.86
N GLY A 23 -7.17 19.53 -9.48
CA GLY A 23 -8.17 18.97 -10.37
C GLY A 23 -9.53 19.65 -10.32
N HIS A 24 -9.73 20.63 -9.41
CA HIS A 24 -11.01 21.31 -9.16
C HIS A 24 -12.19 20.36 -8.89
N TRP A 25 -11.94 19.30 -8.12
CA TRP A 25 -12.96 18.32 -7.74
C TRP A 25 -13.74 18.79 -6.52
N ASP A 26 -15.01 18.43 -6.44
CA ASP A 26 -15.80 18.58 -5.21
C ASP A 26 -15.24 17.60 -4.14
N PRO A 27 -14.74 18.12 -3.00
CA PRO A 27 -14.13 17.29 -1.98
C PRO A 27 -15.08 16.25 -1.39
N ASP A 28 -16.33 16.61 -1.12
CA ASP A 28 -17.29 15.72 -0.47
C ASP A 28 -17.66 14.57 -1.40
N VAL A 29 -17.88 14.87 -2.68
CA VAL A 29 -18.15 13.86 -3.71
C VAL A 29 -16.96 12.93 -3.89
N PHE A 30 -15.74 13.47 -4.01
CA PHE A 30 -14.54 12.67 -4.18
C PHE A 30 -14.26 11.78 -2.97
N LEU A 31 -14.29 12.34 -1.75
CA LEU A 31 -14.04 11.59 -0.52
C LEU A 31 -15.10 10.51 -0.31
N ALA A 32 -16.38 10.80 -0.59
CA ALA A 32 -17.44 9.80 -0.53
C ALA A 32 -17.19 8.66 -1.54
N TYR A 33 -16.80 8.98 -2.77
CA TYR A 33 -16.45 7.95 -3.75
C TYR A 33 -15.21 7.16 -3.31
N PHE A 34 -14.12 7.83 -2.99
CA PHE A 34 -12.81 7.24 -2.74
C PHE A 34 -12.78 6.39 -1.46
N PHE A 35 -13.41 6.88 -0.39
CA PHE A 35 -13.43 6.19 0.91
C PHE A 35 -14.62 5.24 1.09
N ALA A 36 -15.80 5.57 0.53
CA ALA A 36 -17.02 4.82 0.75
C ALA A 36 -17.44 3.91 -0.42
N SER A 37 -16.77 3.96 -1.58
CA SER A 37 -17.08 3.04 -2.69
C SER A 37 -16.82 1.58 -2.33
N LYS A 38 -17.91 0.84 -2.17
CA LYS A 38 -17.95 -0.60 -1.90
C LYS A 38 -17.89 -1.45 -3.19
N LYS A 39 -17.77 -0.81 -4.37
CA LYS A 39 -17.96 -1.45 -5.70
C LYS A 39 -16.68 -2.05 -6.31
N GLY A 40 -15.51 -1.85 -5.71
CA GLY A 40 -14.28 -2.48 -6.17
C GLY A 40 -14.22 -3.95 -5.78
N ILE A 41 -14.74 -4.85 -6.62
CA ILE A 41 -14.38 -6.27 -6.56
C ILE A 41 -13.04 -6.40 -7.27
N LEU A 42 -11.95 -6.36 -6.50
CA LEU A 42 -10.66 -6.84 -6.96
C LEU A 42 -10.82 -8.34 -7.27
N ARG A 43 -10.66 -8.74 -8.54
CA ARG A 43 -10.98 -10.10 -9.00
C ARG A 43 -9.79 -11.06 -8.99
N GLY A 44 -8.57 -10.54 -8.90
CA GLY A 44 -7.36 -11.35 -8.77
C GLY A 44 -6.13 -10.48 -8.54
N CYS A 45 -5.28 -10.91 -7.61
CA CYS A 45 -3.94 -10.38 -7.44
C CYS A 45 -3.04 -11.55 -7.09
N THR A 46 -1.89 -11.66 -7.75
CA THR A 46 -0.89 -12.68 -7.45
C THR A 46 0.40 -11.95 -7.19
N ASN A 47 0.95 -12.08 -5.98
CA ASN A 47 2.23 -11.48 -5.62
C ASN A 47 3.18 -12.59 -5.18
N PHE A 48 4.47 -12.48 -5.49
CA PHE A 48 5.49 -13.42 -5.04
C PHE A 48 6.81 -12.71 -4.73
N ALA A 49 7.58 -13.31 -3.83
CA ALA A 49 8.96 -12.96 -3.55
C ALA A 49 9.81 -14.25 -3.52
N VAL A 50 11.01 -14.19 -4.09
CA VAL A 50 12.00 -15.26 -4.07
C VAL A 50 13.26 -14.70 -3.43
N LEU A 51 13.64 -15.26 -2.27
CA LEU A 51 14.77 -14.78 -1.48
C LEU A 51 16.12 -15.19 -2.09
N PRO A 52 17.22 -14.52 -1.71
CA PRO A 52 18.56 -14.74 -2.27
C PRO A 52 19.00 -16.21 -2.32
N ASP A 53 18.67 -17.00 -1.29
CA ASP A 53 19.06 -18.41 -1.19
C ASP A 53 18.39 -19.29 -2.25
N ALA A 54 17.30 -18.81 -2.87
CA ALA A 54 16.56 -19.48 -3.92
C ALA A 54 16.80 -18.87 -5.31
N THR A 55 17.65 -17.85 -5.45
CA THR A 55 17.99 -17.20 -6.73
C THR A 55 19.43 -17.48 -7.15
N LYS A 56 19.70 -17.44 -8.47
CA LYS A 56 21.03 -17.77 -9.02
C LYS A 56 22.10 -16.72 -8.74
N ASP A 57 21.67 -15.47 -8.56
CA ASP A 57 22.51 -14.29 -8.42
C ASP A 57 22.48 -13.70 -7.00
N SER A 58 21.86 -14.39 -6.05
CA SER A 58 21.77 -13.97 -4.64
C SER A 58 21.07 -12.62 -4.46
N HIS A 59 20.13 -12.31 -5.34
CA HIS A 59 19.25 -11.15 -5.24
C HIS A 59 17.81 -11.58 -4.90
N THR A 60 17.11 -10.79 -4.08
CA THR A 60 15.67 -10.95 -3.93
C THR A 60 14.97 -10.59 -5.24
N VAL A 61 14.11 -11.48 -5.73
CA VAL A 61 13.25 -11.23 -6.89
C VAL A 61 11.81 -11.09 -6.41
N VAL A 62 11.17 -9.98 -6.76
CA VAL A 62 9.75 -9.75 -6.49
C VAL A 62 8.98 -9.68 -7.79
N GLY A 63 7.72 -10.09 -7.75
CA GLY A 63 6.84 -9.97 -8.90
C GLY A 63 5.39 -9.98 -8.49
N ARG A 64 4.57 -9.44 -9.39
CA ARG A 64 3.14 -9.36 -9.18
C ARG A 64 2.35 -9.40 -10.47
N ASN A 65 1.07 -9.72 -10.31
CA ASN A 65 0.02 -9.45 -11.26
C ASN A 65 -1.14 -8.74 -10.55
N TYR A 66 -1.73 -7.74 -11.19
CA TYR A 66 -2.87 -6.97 -10.67
C TYR A 66 -4.03 -7.03 -11.64
N ASP A 67 -5.04 -7.84 -11.31
CA ASP A 67 -6.21 -7.96 -12.16
C ASP A 67 -7.22 -6.87 -11.82
N TRP A 68 -7.45 -6.01 -12.80
CA TRP A 68 -8.40 -4.90 -12.73
C TRP A 68 -9.31 -4.85 -13.96
N ALA A 69 -10.24 -3.91 -13.99
CA ALA A 69 -11.13 -3.70 -15.13
C ALA A 69 -10.31 -3.33 -16.38
N TYR A 70 -10.51 -4.10 -17.47
CA TYR A 70 -9.83 -3.85 -18.74
C TYR A 70 -10.13 -2.47 -19.33
N SER A 71 -11.31 -1.90 -19.02
CA SER A 71 -11.68 -0.53 -19.41
C SER A 71 -10.69 0.53 -18.92
N ASP A 72 -9.96 0.24 -17.85
CA ASP A 72 -9.09 1.21 -17.20
C ASP A 72 -7.65 1.11 -17.72
N LEU A 73 -7.39 0.26 -18.72
CA LEU A 73 -6.09 0.14 -19.38
C LEU A 73 -5.65 1.45 -20.08
N ALA A 74 -6.57 2.39 -20.35
CA ALA A 74 -6.17 3.69 -20.86
C ALA A 74 -5.53 4.61 -19.79
N TYR A 75 -5.62 4.24 -18.51
CA TYR A 75 -5.25 5.08 -17.37
C TYR A 75 -4.08 4.53 -16.53
N TRP A 76 -3.40 3.47 -16.99
CA TRP A 76 -2.22 2.98 -16.28
C TRP A 76 -1.03 3.91 -16.51
N GLU A 77 -0.23 4.05 -15.47
CA GLU A 77 1.02 4.80 -15.53
C GLU A 77 2.05 4.24 -14.55
N ALA A 78 3.32 4.36 -14.94
CA ALA A 78 4.44 4.22 -14.03
C ALA A 78 4.72 5.59 -13.40
N ARG A 79 4.71 5.66 -12.07
CA ARG A 79 4.99 6.89 -11.31
C ARG A 79 6.35 6.78 -10.63
N VAL A 80 7.10 7.88 -10.66
CA VAL A 80 8.20 8.14 -9.74
C VAL A 80 7.74 9.23 -8.80
N VAL A 81 7.69 8.94 -7.51
CA VAL A 81 7.27 9.89 -6.48
C VAL A 81 8.49 10.26 -5.66
N SER A 82 8.77 11.57 -5.58
CA SER A 82 9.85 12.12 -4.78
C SER A 82 9.32 13.33 -4.03
N VAL A 83 9.35 13.25 -2.71
CA VAL A 83 8.92 14.32 -1.80
C VAL A 83 10.08 14.62 -0.87
N GLU A 84 10.39 15.90 -0.70
CA GLU A 84 11.49 16.34 0.16
C GLU A 84 11.34 15.78 1.58
N GLY A 85 12.43 15.21 2.10
CA GLY A 85 12.47 14.60 3.43
C GLY A 85 11.90 13.18 3.53
N LEU A 86 11.43 12.59 2.42
CA LEU A 86 10.89 11.22 2.37
C LEU A 86 11.68 10.35 1.37
N LEU A 87 11.52 9.03 1.49
CA LEU A 87 12.11 8.09 0.53
C LEU A 87 11.40 8.20 -0.82
N PRO A 88 12.14 8.41 -1.93
CA PRO A 88 11.54 8.31 -3.24
C PRO A 88 11.20 6.86 -3.57
N PHE A 89 10.15 6.66 -4.36
CA PHE A 89 9.70 5.33 -4.77
C PHE A 89 9.13 5.33 -6.18
N VAL A 90 9.09 4.13 -6.77
CA VAL A 90 8.42 3.87 -8.04
C VAL A 90 7.20 2.99 -7.83
N SER A 91 6.16 3.20 -8.62
CA SER A 91 4.89 2.46 -8.54
C SER A 91 4.25 2.32 -9.92
N TYR A 92 3.41 1.30 -10.09
CA TYR A 92 2.55 1.15 -11.25
C TYR A 92 1.08 1.22 -10.83
N THR A 93 0.34 2.21 -11.34
CA THR A 93 -1.01 2.48 -10.85
C THR A 93 -1.93 2.98 -11.97
N HIS A 94 -3.23 2.79 -11.75
CA HIS A 94 -4.34 3.40 -12.49
C HIS A 94 -5.26 4.16 -11.52
N HIS A 95 -4.87 4.24 -10.23
CA HIS A 95 -5.62 4.97 -9.22
C HIS A 95 -5.24 6.45 -9.29
N TRP A 96 -6.20 7.35 -9.12
CA TRP A 96 -5.91 8.78 -8.99
C TRP A 96 -4.91 9.04 -7.86
N ILE A 97 -5.18 8.45 -6.70
CA ILE A 97 -4.37 8.55 -5.49
C ILE A 97 -4.16 7.15 -4.93
N GLY A 98 -2.94 6.87 -4.49
CA GLY A 98 -2.57 5.58 -3.95
C GLY A 98 -1.87 4.68 -4.96
N HIS A 99 -1.13 3.73 -4.39
CA HIS A 99 -0.19 2.90 -5.10
C HIS A 99 -0.44 1.44 -4.68
N PRO A 100 -0.90 0.55 -5.57
CA PRO A 100 -1.16 -0.84 -5.21
C PRO A 100 0.14 -1.63 -5.01
N ASP A 101 1.23 -1.11 -5.56
CA ASP A 101 2.60 -1.58 -5.37
C ASP A 101 3.56 -0.40 -5.26
N CYS A 102 4.70 -0.62 -4.59
CA CYS A 102 5.81 0.33 -4.59
C CYS A 102 7.13 -0.43 -4.45
N LEU A 103 8.19 0.09 -5.08
CA LEU A 103 9.58 -0.19 -4.73
C LEU A 103 10.26 1.13 -4.36
N ASN A 104 10.75 1.25 -3.13
CA ASN A 104 11.40 2.48 -2.68
C ASN A 104 12.92 2.45 -2.79
N ALA A 105 13.56 3.60 -2.59
CA ALA A 105 15.01 3.76 -2.71
C ALA A 105 15.83 3.01 -1.63
N ALA A 106 15.20 2.53 -0.56
CA ALA A 106 15.84 1.63 0.41
C ALA A 106 15.82 0.16 -0.05
N GLY A 107 15.18 -0.15 -1.19
CA GLY A 107 15.04 -1.51 -1.69
C GLY A 107 13.89 -2.29 -1.06
N MET A 108 12.94 -1.60 -0.40
CA MET A 108 11.74 -2.21 0.16
C MET A 108 10.63 -2.20 -0.89
N PHE A 109 10.06 -3.38 -1.14
CA PHE A 109 8.93 -3.63 -2.01
C PHE A 109 7.68 -3.94 -1.18
N VAL A 110 6.55 -3.37 -1.59
CA VAL A 110 5.23 -3.71 -1.08
C VAL A 110 4.26 -3.87 -2.24
N ALA A 111 3.39 -4.88 -2.19
CA ALA A 111 2.28 -5.03 -3.11
C ALA A 111 1.04 -5.61 -2.41
N ILE A 112 -0.13 -5.11 -2.79
CA ILE A 112 -1.40 -5.58 -2.23
C ILE A 112 -1.98 -6.76 -3.02
N SER A 113 -2.69 -7.62 -2.31
CA SER A 113 -3.68 -8.55 -2.86
C SER A 113 -4.99 -8.40 -2.11
N SER A 114 -6.11 -8.40 -2.83
CA SER A 114 -7.42 -8.40 -2.19
C SER A 114 -7.70 -9.71 -1.48
N LEU A 115 -8.20 -9.62 -0.24
CA LEU A 115 -8.84 -10.74 0.43
C LEU A 115 -10.35 -10.69 0.26
N PRO A 116 -11.06 -11.81 0.48
CA PRO A 116 -12.52 -11.81 0.55
C PRO A 116 -13.03 -10.72 1.49
N ARG A 117 -14.10 -10.05 1.06
CA ARG A 117 -14.62 -8.90 1.78
C ARG A 117 -15.13 -9.31 3.16
N GLY A 118 -14.52 -8.76 4.20
CA GLY A 118 -15.03 -8.78 5.56
C GLY A 118 -15.94 -7.59 5.86
N GLU A 119 -16.75 -7.72 6.91
CA GLU A 119 -17.46 -6.58 7.49
C GLU A 119 -16.49 -5.75 8.35
N ALA A 120 -16.50 -4.43 8.15
CA ALA A 120 -15.73 -3.53 9.00
C ALA A 120 -16.41 -3.45 10.37
N VAL A 121 -15.69 -3.85 11.42
CA VAL A 121 -16.20 -3.80 12.80
C VAL A 121 -15.93 -2.46 13.47
N ASP A 122 -14.84 -1.79 13.08
CA ASP A 122 -14.39 -0.51 13.62
C ASP A 122 -13.80 0.37 12.49
N PRO A 123 -13.65 1.70 12.70
CA PRO A 123 -12.89 2.56 11.79
C PRO A 123 -11.46 2.05 11.59
N GLY A 124 -10.95 2.19 10.37
CA GLY A 124 -9.59 1.78 10.03
C GLY A 124 -9.02 2.59 8.88
N VAL A 125 -7.73 2.45 8.65
CA VAL A 125 -7.00 3.14 7.59
C VAL A 125 -7.15 2.36 6.28
N GLN A 126 -7.34 3.08 5.16
CA GLN A 126 -7.32 2.46 3.84
C GLN A 126 -5.91 2.01 3.45
N TRP A 127 -5.84 0.91 2.70
CA TRP A 127 -4.59 0.31 2.23
C TRP A 127 -3.71 1.28 1.43
N ASN A 128 -4.29 2.18 0.65
CA ASN A 128 -3.55 3.13 -0.20
C ASN A 128 -2.72 4.12 0.64
N LEU A 129 -3.26 4.57 1.77
CA LEU A 129 -2.54 5.44 2.71
C LEU A 129 -1.41 4.66 3.40
N LEU A 130 -1.65 3.40 3.75
CA LEU A 130 -0.65 2.52 4.39
C LEU A 130 0.48 2.19 3.42
N VAL A 131 0.19 1.83 2.17
CA VAL A 131 1.22 1.59 1.14
C VAL A 131 2.02 2.85 0.87
N GLY A 132 1.38 4.01 0.78
CA GLY A 132 2.08 5.30 0.66
C GLY A 132 3.04 5.55 1.82
N ALA A 133 2.58 5.35 3.06
CA ALA A 133 3.42 5.52 4.25
C ALA A 133 4.60 4.54 4.29
N ILE A 134 4.37 3.27 3.92
CA ILE A 134 5.43 2.26 3.82
C ILE A 134 6.46 2.67 2.77
N ALA A 135 5.99 3.01 1.57
CA ALA A 135 6.87 3.39 0.46
C ALA A 135 7.74 4.60 0.78
N SER A 136 7.20 5.61 1.45
CA SER A 136 7.88 6.87 1.70
C SER A 136 8.70 6.93 3.00
N SER A 137 8.56 5.94 3.90
CA SER A 137 9.22 6.00 5.22
C SER A 137 9.90 4.71 5.71
N CYS A 138 9.51 3.52 5.23
CA CYS A 138 10.10 2.27 5.71
C CYS A 138 11.36 1.91 4.91
N THR A 139 12.42 1.50 5.61
CA THR A 139 13.70 1.06 5.04
C THR A 139 13.92 -0.45 5.10
N SER A 140 13.03 -1.18 5.78
CA SER A 140 13.10 -2.64 5.92
C SER A 140 11.70 -3.27 5.94
N ALA A 141 11.63 -4.57 5.66
CA ALA A 141 10.39 -5.32 5.78
C ALA A 141 9.87 -5.33 7.23
N ALA A 142 10.76 -5.38 8.22
CA ALA A 142 10.41 -5.34 9.64
C ALA A 142 9.66 -4.05 10.02
N GLU A 143 10.15 -2.89 9.59
CA GLU A 143 9.46 -1.60 9.84
C GLU A 143 8.07 -1.55 9.20
N ALA A 144 7.92 -2.13 8.01
CA ALA A 144 6.62 -2.20 7.33
C ALA A 144 5.66 -3.15 8.08
N VAL A 145 6.14 -4.29 8.58
CA VAL A 145 5.36 -5.20 9.43
C VAL A 145 4.93 -4.51 10.72
N ASP A 146 5.83 -3.79 11.39
CA ASP A 146 5.51 -3.04 12.61
C ASP A 146 4.42 -1.99 12.35
N LEU A 147 4.52 -1.26 11.24
CA LEU A 147 3.51 -0.28 10.82
C LEU A 147 2.15 -0.94 10.59
N LEU A 148 2.11 -2.06 9.87
CA LEU A 148 0.86 -2.74 9.51
C LEU A 148 0.22 -3.44 10.70
N THR A 149 1.00 -4.08 11.56
CA THR A 149 0.49 -4.80 12.74
C THR A 149 0.10 -3.87 13.88
N GLY A 150 0.69 -2.67 13.94
CA GLY A 150 0.33 -1.63 14.92
C GLY A 150 -0.88 -0.77 14.54
N GLY A 151 -1.41 -0.90 13.32
CA GLY A 151 -2.50 -0.06 12.79
C GLY A 151 -3.84 -0.78 12.63
N SER A 152 -4.94 -0.01 12.64
CA SER A 152 -6.28 -0.51 12.30
C SER A 152 -6.52 -0.46 10.79
N HIS A 153 -7.13 -1.51 10.23
CA HIS A 153 -7.35 -1.64 8.78
C HIS A 153 -8.82 -1.53 8.41
N GLN A 154 -9.13 -0.76 7.37
CA GLN A 154 -10.52 -0.61 6.91
C GLN A 154 -11.02 -1.80 6.08
N ARG A 155 -10.12 -2.47 5.35
CA ARG A 155 -10.46 -3.53 4.39
C ARG A 155 -9.59 -4.75 4.58
N SER A 156 -10.12 -5.91 4.22
CA SER A 156 -9.37 -7.15 4.16
C SER A 156 -8.40 -7.11 2.98
N ILE A 157 -7.09 -7.08 3.25
CA ILE A 157 -6.01 -6.97 2.26
C ILE A 157 -4.81 -7.80 2.73
N THR A 158 -4.12 -8.45 1.80
CA THR A 158 -2.78 -8.99 2.05
C THR A 158 -1.73 -8.01 1.51
N TYR A 159 -0.72 -7.70 2.30
CA TYR A 159 0.46 -6.95 1.87
C TYR A 159 1.62 -7.94 1.72
N LEU A 160 2.09 -8.20 0.50
CA LEU A 160 3.39 -8.84 0.31
C LEU A 160 4.45 -7.76 0.53
N ILE A 161 5.38 -8.02 1.42
CA ILE A 161 6.48 -7.14 1.77
C ILE A 161 7.77 -7.90 1.52
N ALA A 162 8.73 -7.26 0.86
CA ALA A 162 10.05 -7.83 0.67
C ALA A 162 11.12 -6.74 0.70
N ASP A 163 12.30 -7.09 1.20
CA ASP A 163 13.51 -6.31 1.07
C ASP A 163 14.64 -7.20 0.53
N ARG A 164 15.89 -6.73 0.66
CA ARG A 164 17.06 -7.43 0.14
C ARG A 164 17.27 -8.83 0.73
N VAL A 165 16.76 -9.11 1.93
CA VAL A 165 17.10 -10.35 2.67
C VAL A 165 15.88 -11.05 3.26
N SER A 166 14.73 -10.39 3.29
CA SER A 166 13.53 -10.90 3.93
C SER A 166 12.28 -10.65 3.10
N ALA A 167 11.28 -11.49 3.29
CA ALA A 167 9.97 -11.33 2.71
C ALA A 167 8.93 -11.93 3.65
N CYS A 168 7.73 -11.34 3.68
CA CYS A 168 6.60 -11.88 4.40
C CYS A 168 5.30 -11.38 3.76
N ALA A 169 4.18 -12.03 4.08
CA ALA A 169 2.87 -11.52 3.76
C ALA A 169 2.12 -11.15 5.06
N VAL A 170 1.56 -9.94 5.10
CA VAL A 170 0.69 -9.50 6.20
C VAL A 170 -0.75 -9.56 5.72
N GLU A 171 -1.51 -10.53 6.21
CA GLU A 171 -2.97 -10.60 6.03
C GLU A 171 -3.63 -9.67 7.06
N ALA A 172 -4.25 -8.61 6.60
CA ALA A 172 -4.89 -7.62 7.46
C ALA A 172 -6.40 -7.60 7.25
N THR A 173 -7.15 -7.46 8.34
CA THR A 173 -8.60 -7.27 8.36
C THR A 173 -8.97 -6.22 9.41
N SER A 174 -10.25 -5.83 9.44
CA SER A 174 -10.79 -4.98 10.51
C SER A 174 -10.67 -5.60 11.91
N ARG A 175 -10.42 -6.92 12.02
CA ARG A 175 -10.29 -7.64 13.29
C ARG A 175 -8.84 -7.86 13.74
N GLY A 176 -7.87 -7.49 12.92
CA GLY A 176 -6.45 -7.67 13.21
C GLY A 176 -5.65 -8.18 12.02
N THR A 177 -4.40 -8.52 12.30
CA THR A 177 -3.39 -8.91 11.31
C THR A 177 -2.77 -10.27 11.62
N VAL A 178 -2.37 -11.00 10.59
CA VAL A 178 -1.57 -12.22 10.67
C VAL A 178 -0.35 -12.07 9.75
N VAL A 179 0.84 -12.35 10.27
CA VAL A 179 2.08 -12.39 9.49
C VAL A 179 2.32 -13.83 9.01
N ARG A 180 2.68 -13.97 7.73
CA ARG A 180 3.02 -15.23 7.06
C ARG A 180 4.47 -15.14 6.60
N ASP A 181 5.31 -16.00 7.14
CA ASP A 181 6.69 -16.16 6.68
C ASP A 181 6.76 -17.09 5.44
N PRO A 182 7.84 -17.02 4.65
CA PRO A 182 8.05 -17.84 3.45
C PRO A 182 8.12 -19.35 3.71
#